data_AF-A0A9E5NRF4-F1
#
_entry.id   AF-A0A9E5NRF4-F1
#
_cell.length_a   1.000
_cell.length_b   1.000
_cell.length_c   1.000
_cell.angle_alpha   90.00
_cell.angle_beta   90.00
_cell.angle_gamma   90.00
#
_symmetry.space_group_name_H-M   'P 1'
#
loop_
_entity.id
_entity.type
_entity.pdbx_description
1 polymer ?
#
loop_
_entity_poly.entity_id
_entity_poly.type
_entity_poly.pdbx_seq_one_letter_code
_entity_poly.pdbx_strand_id
1 'polypeptide(L)' 'EQTLNQILVEMDGFDTDTNVIVMAATNRPDILDPALLRPGRFDRRVVLDLPDL' A
#
# COMPACT_ATOMS: atom_id res chain seq x y z
N GLU A 1 2.58 -13.22 -10.12
CA GLU A 1 2.54 -11.92 -10.83
C GLU A 1 1.14 -11.49 -11.23
N GLN A 2 0.30 -12.33 -11.85
CA GLN A 2 -1.07 -11.94 -12.26
C GLN A 2 -1.95 -11.39 -11.10
N THR A 3 -1.83 -11.95 -9.90
CA THR A 3 -2.60 -11.50 -8.72
C THR A 3 -2.19 -10.11 -8.23
N LEU A 4 -0.90 -9.77 -8.30
CA LEU A 4 -0.40 -8.47 -7.88
C LEU A 4 -0.89 -7.37 -8.82
N ASN A 5 -0.80 -7.60 -10.12
CA ASN A 5 -1.26 -6.65 -11.12
C ASN A 5 -2.75 -6.34 -10.98
N GLN A 6 -3.57 -7.34 -10.63
CA GLN A 6 -5.00 -7.10 -10.38
C GLN A 6 -5.22 -6.16 -9.20
N ILE A 7 -4.52 -6.38 -8.07
CA ILE A 7 -4.62 -5.50 -6.90
C ILE A 7 -4.24 -4.07 -7.27
N LEU A 8 -3.17 -3.90 -8.05
CA LEU A 8 -2.72 -2.58 -8.49
C LEU A 8 -3.77 -1.85 -9.35
N VAL A 9 -4.43 -2.57 -10.25
CA VAL A 9 -5.50 -2.01 -11.11
C VAL A 9 -6.72 -1.60 -10.28
N GLU A 10 -7.13 -2.42 -9.32
CA GLU A 10 -8.24 -2.07 -8.43
C GLU A 10 -7.90 -0.87 -7.54
N MET A 11 -6.66 -0.78 -7.05
CA MET A 11 -6.20 0.36 -6.25
C MET A 11 -6.20 1.67 -7.04
N ASP A 12 -5.75 1.65 -8.30
CA ASP A 12 -5.79 2.81 -9.19
C ASP A 12 -7.24 3.17 -9.62
N GLY A 13 -8.20 2.26 -9.42
CA GLY A 13 -9.61 2.43 -9.78
C GLY A 13 -10.45 3.21 -8.77
N PHE A 14 -9.94 3.46 -7.56
CA PHE A 14 -10.63 4.29 -6.58
C PHE A 14 -10.30 5.77 -6.80
N ASP A 15 -11.32 6.56 -7.16
CA ASP A 15 -11.17 8.02 -7.27
C ASP A 15 -11.21 8.68 -5.88
N THR A 16 -10.73 9.91 -5.77
CA THR A 16 -10.65 10.68 -4.52
C THR A 16 -12.00 10.95 -3.84
N ASP A 17 -13.10 10.85 -4.60
CA ASP A 17 -14.48 10.95 -4.09
C ASP A 17 -15.00 9.64 -3.47
N THR A 18 -14.22 8.57 -3.57
CA THR A 18 -14.57 7.27 -2.99
C THR A 18 -14.22 7.26 -1.50
N ASN A 19 -15.21 7.05 -0.63
CA ASN A 19 -15.01 6.91 0.82
C ASN A 19 -14.37 5.55 1.21
N VAL A 20 -13.30 5.15 0.54
CA VAL A 20 -12.58 3.90 0.74
C VAL A 20 -11.15 4.22 1.15
N ILE A 21 -10.69 3.62 2.25
CA ILE A 21 -9.31 3.71 2.72
C ILE A 21 -8.69 2.33 2.64
N VAL A 22 -7.60 2.19 1.89
CA VAL A 22 -6.86 0.94 1.76
C VAL A 22 -5.68 0.95 2.73
N MET A 23 -5.58 -0.08 3.58
CA MET A 23 -4.48 -0.25 4.52
C MET A 23 -3.80 -1.60 4.30
N ALA A 24 -2.47 -1.64 4.45
CA ALA A 24 -1.67 -2.86 4.40
C ALA A 24 -0.55 -2.82 5.44
N ALA A 25 -0.08 -4.00 5.85
CA ALA A 25 1.02 -4.16 6.79
C ALA A 25 2.04 -5.17 6.24
N THR A 26 3.32 -4.92 6.48
CA THR A 26 4.41 -5.86 6.17
C THR A 26 5.48 -5.80 7.24
N ASN A 27 6.07 -6.96 7.54
CA ASN A 27 7.27 -7.08 8.37
C ASN A 27 8.56 -7.11 7.54
N ARG A 28 8.44 -7.10 6.20
CA ARG A 28 9.54 -7.14 5.23
C ARG A 28 9.32 -6.09 4.14
N PRO A 29 9.48 -4.78 4.44
CA PRO A 29 9.28 -3.72 3.45
C PRO A 29 10.32 -3.75 2.32
N ASP A 30 11.45 -4.42 2.53
CA ASP A 30 12.57 -4.53 1.60
C ASP A 30 12.30 -5.40 0.36
N ILE A 31 11.34 -6.33 0.46
CA ILE A 31 11.00 -7.26 -0.64
C ILE A 31 9.70 -6.89 -1.35
N LEU A 32 9.08 -5.76 -1.01
CA LEU A 32 7.85 -5.31 -1.66
C LEU A 32 8.12 -4.89 -3.11
N ASP A 33 7.14 -5.12 -3.98
CA ASP A 33 7.18 -4.59 -5.34
C ASP A 33 7.16 -3.04 -5.28
N PRO A 34 8.14 -2.35 -5.89
CA PRO A 34 8.20 -0.89 -5.91
C PRO A 34 6.95 -0.23 -6.50
N ALA A 35 6.19 -0.94 -7.35
CA ALA A 35 4.95 -0.46 -7.92
C ALA A 35 3.88 -0.17 -6.86
N LEU A 36 3.89 -0.87 -5.71
CA LEU A 36 2.95 -0.62 -4.60
C LEU A 36 3.18 0.72 -3.90
N LEU A 37 4.40 1.27 -4.02
CA LEU A 37 4.84 2.49 -3.33
C LEU A 37 4.78 3.74 -4.22
N ARG A 38 4.22 3.63 -5.43
CA ARG A 38 4.04 4.76 -6.33
C ARG A 38 2.85 5.64 -5.87
N PRO A 39 2.86 6.94 -6.18
CA PRO A 39 1.73 7.82 -5.89
C PRO A 39 0.39 7.28 -6.41
N GLY A 40 -0.67 7.41 -5.61
CA GLY A 40 -2.01 6.87 -5.87
C GLY A 40 -2.27 5.48 -5.30
N ARG A 41 -1.30 4.89 -4.59
CA ARG A 41 -1.41 3.53 -4.01
C ARG A 41 -1.17 3.57 -2.50
N PHE A 42 -0.09 2.96 -2.00
CA PHE A 42 0.27 3.09 -0.58
C PHE A 42 1.09 4.37 -0.34
N ASP A 43 0.43 5.51 -0.48
CA ASP A 43 1.05 6.85 -0.42
C ASP A 43 1.57 7.20 0.98
N ARG A 44 0.91 6.68 2.02
CA ARG A 44 1.26 6.93 3.42
C ARG A 44 1.92 5.69 4.01
N ARG A 45 3.10 5.90 4.58
CA ARG A 45 3.86 4.88 5.30
C ARG A 45 3.99 5.27 6.76
N VAL A 46 3.60 4.36 7.63
CA VAL A 46 3.79 4.47 9.08
C VAL A 46 4.72 3.34 9.49
N VAL A 47 5.88 3.68 10.04
CA VAL A 47 6.80 2.68 10.61
C VAL A 47 6.39 2.46 12.06
N LEU A 48 6.17 1.19 12.42
CA LEU A 48 5.88 0.79 13.78
C LEU A 48 7.18 0.34 14.44
N ASP A 49 7.78 1.26 15.20
CA ASP A 49 8.93 0.96 16.04
C ASP A 49 8.50 0.25 17.33
N LEU A 50 9.49 -0.28 18.04
CA LEU A 50 9.25 -0.83 19.38
C LEU A 50 8.79 0.30 20.32
N PRO A 51 7.92 0.00 21.29
CA PRO A 51 7.52 0.97 22.31
C PRO A 51 8.74 1.48 23.09
N ASP A 52 8.63 2.71 23.58
CA ASP A 52 9.57 3.28 24.54
C ASP A 52 9.36 2.70 25.95
N LEU A 53 10.30 3.02 26.85
CA LEU A 53 10.26 2.65 28.28
C LEU A 53 9.62 3.74 29.13
#